data_AF-W2M5B5-F1
#
_entry.id   AF-W2M5B5-F1
#
_cell.length_a   1.000
_cell.length_b   1.000
_cell.length_c   1.000
_cell.angle_alpha   90.00
_cell.angle_beta   90.00
_cell.angle_gamma   90.00
#
_symmetry.space_group_name_H-M   'P 1'
#
loop_
_entity.id
_entity.type
_entity.pdbx_description
1 polymer ?
#
loop_
_entity_poly.entity_id
_entity_poly.type
_entity_poly.pdbx_seq_one_letter_code
_entity_poly.pdbx_strand_id
1 'polypeptide(L)'
;VMTLLQINGRFPFAPEKLRGVLKKHGIKVKTATQEADDELGNLGRNGKAFAVLAEESDFLAMSGVRYIPFRELSFYQYSQNLEQMRIRVRVFSSEMVAASLGLAVDQLVDLALLCGNDFTPL
;
A
#
# COMPACT_ATOMS: atom_id res chain seq x y z
N VAL A 1 -13.68 13.17 10.96
CA VAL A 1 -13.15 12.37 9.83
C VAL A 1 -14.04 12.65 8.61
N MET A 2 -13.49 13.12 7.49
CA MET A 2 -14.27 13.36 6.27
C MET A 2 -14.51 12.04 5.55
N THR A 3 -15.71 11.81 5.03
CA THR A 3 -16.02 10.59 4.28
C THR A 3 -15.46 10.67 2.85
N LEU A 4 -15.16 9.53 2.22
CA LEU A 4 -14.73 9.43 0.82
C LEU A 4 -15.68 10.17 -0.15
N LEU A 5 -16.99 10.17 0.15
CA LEU A 5 -18.00 10.94 -0.57
C LEU A 5 -17.76 12.47 -0.50
N GLN A 6 -17.33 12.99 0.65
CA GLN A 6 -17.04 14.41 0.82
C GLN A 6 -15.74 14.84 0.14
N ILE A 7 -14.77 13.93 -0.01
CA ILE A 7 -13.51 14.17 -0.73
C ILE A 7 -13.75 14.15 -2.25
N ASN A 8 -14.52 13.17 -2.75
CA ASN A 8 -14.92 13.10 -4.15
C ASN A 8 -15.80 14.29 -4.58
N GLY A 9 -16.61 14.84 -3.67
CA GLY A 9 -17.38 16.07 -3.92
C GLY A 9 -16.51 17.33 -4.05
N ARG A 10 -15.30 17.36 -3.47
CA ARG A 10 -14.36 18.50 -3.57
C ARG A 10 -13.48 18.46 -4.81
N PHE A 11 -13.21 17.28 -5.36
CA PHE A 11 -12.41 17.12 -6.57
C PHE A 11 -13.08 16.15 -7.57
N PRO A 12 -14.25 16.52 -8.11
CA PRO A 12 -15.04 15.63 -8.97
C PRO A 12 -14.29 15.13 -10.21
N PHE A 13 -13.27 15.87 -10.66
CA PHE A 13 -12.44 15.52 -11.83
C PHE A 13 -11.05 15.00 -11.49
N ALA A 14 -10.66 14.91 -10.21
CA ALA A 14 -9.32 14.44 -9.83
C ALA A 14 -9.03 13.01 -10.30
N PRO A 15 -9.94 12.02 -10.15
CA PRO A 15 -9.68 10.66 -10.59
C PRO A 15 -9.42 10.56 -12.10
N GLU A 16 -10.24 11.24 -12.90
CA GLU A 16 -10.10 11.25 -14.37
C GLU A 16 -8.81 11.96 -14.80
N LYS A 17 -8.50 13.10 -14.19
CA LYS A 17 -7.29 13.86 -14.49
C LYS A 17 -6.03 13.08 -14.11
N LEU A 18 -6.01 12.43 -12.94
CA LEU A 18 -4.91 11.57 -12.52
C LEU A 18 -4.73 10.39 -13.48
N ARG A 19 -5.83 9.71 -13.85
CA ARG A 19 -5.80 8.63 -14.85
C ARG A 19 -5.23 9.10 -16.19
N GLY A 20 -5.63 10.29 -16.65
CA GLY A 20 -5.10 10.91 -17.86
C GLY A 20 -3.60 11.17 -17.80
N VAL A 21 -3.12 11.75 -16.70
CA VAL A 21 -1.69 12.02 -16.47
C VAL A 21 -0.89 10.72 -16.41
N LEU A 22 -1.35 9.72 -15.66
CA LEU A 22 -0.66 8.42 -15.54
C LEU A 22 -0.58 7.72 -16.90
N LYS A 23 -1.69 7.68 -17.65
CA LYS A 23 -1.74 7.10 -19.00
C LYS A 23 -0.80 7.82 -19.97
N LYS A 24 -0.72 9.16 -19.91
CA LYS A 24 0.20 9.96 -20.72
C LYS A 24 1.67 9.59 -20.49
N HIS A 25 2.02 9.18 -19.26
CA HIS A 25 3.37 8.74 -18.90
C HIS A 25 3.56 7.22 -19.03
N GLY A 26 2.63 6.50 -19.67
CA GLY A 26 2.72 5.05 -19.87
C GLY A 26 2.53 4.21 -18.60
N ILE A 27 2.06 4.81 -17.50
CA ILE A 27 1.80 4.10 -16.25
C ILE A 27 0.48 3.35 -16.37
N LYS A 28 0.51 2.04 -16.13
CA LYS A 28 -0.67 1.19 -16.17
C LYS A 28 -1.56 1.50 -14.97
N VAL A 29 -2.84 1.78 -15.24
CA VAL A 29 -3.87 1.94 -14.21
C VAL A 29 -4.88 0.81 -14.38
N LYS A 30 -5.13 0.08 -13.29
CA LYS A 30 -6.17 -0.94 -13.21
C LYS A 30 -7.31 -0.42 -12.35
N THR A 31 -8.54 -0.62 -12.79
CA THR A 31 -9.71 -0.47 -11.91
C THR A 31 -9.95 -1.81 -11.24
N ALA A 32 -9.98 -1.82 -9.91
CA ALA A 32 -10.29 -3.03 -9.15
C ALA A 32 -11.77 -3.42 -9.34
N THR A 33 -12.03 -4.72 -9.43
CA THR A 33 -13.37 -5.33 -9.44
C THR A 33 -13.93 -5.55 -8.05
N GLN A 34 -13.07 -5.53 -7.03
CA GLN A 34 -13.39 -5.60 -5.61
C GLN A 34 -12.61 -4.51 -4.84
N GLU A 35 -12.47 -4.67 -3.52
CA GLU A 35 -11.62 -3.80 -2.71
C GLU A 35 -10.19 -3.74 -3.28
N ALA A 36 -9.64 -2.53 -3.36
CA ALA A 36 -8.34 -2.31 -4.00
C ALA A 36 -7.22 -3.05 -3.28
N ASP A 37 -7.30 -3.13 -1.95
CA ASP A 37 -6.29 -3.73 -1.09
C ASP A 37 -6.22 -5.25 -1.30
N ASP A 38 -7.37 -5.91 -1.47
CA ASP A 38 -7.43 -7.31 -1.86
C ASP A 38 -6.73 -7.58 -3.20
N GLU A 39 -6.98 -6.75 -4.20
CA GLU A 39 -6.35 -6.93 -5.50
C GLU A 39 -4.84 -6.69 -5.45
N LEU A 40 -4.42 -5.65 -4.73
CA LEU A 40 -3.01 -5.33 -4.52
C LEU A 40 -2.30 -6.44 -3.75
N GLY A 41 -2.90 -6.94 -2.67
CA GLY A 41 -2.42 -8.09 -1.91
C GLY A 41 -2.30 -9.34 -2.78
N ASN A 42 -3.30 -9.62 -3.62
CA ASN A 42 -3.24 -10.73 -4.57
C ASN A 42 -2.12 -10.57 -5.61
N LEU A 43 -1.84 -9.36 -6.09
CA LEU A 43 -0.71 -9.11 -6.99
C LEU A 43 0.64 -9.35 -6.28
N GLY A 44 0.77 -8.90 -5.03
CA GLY A 44 1.95 -9.13 -4.20
C GLY A 44 2.18 -10.63 -3.93
N ARG A 45 1.16 -11.32 -3.43
CA ARG A 45 1.19 -12.75 -3.09
C ARG A 45 1.57 -13.64 -4.27
N ASN A 46 1.06 -13.31 -5.46
CA ASN A 46 1.35 -14.06 -6.69
C ASN A 46 2.66 -13.64 -7.39
N GLY A 47 3.47 -12.78 -6.76
CA GLY A 47 4.74 -12.31 -7.32
C GLY A 47 4.60 -11.42 -8.56
N LYS A 48 3.38 -10.93 -8.85
CA LYS A 48 3.13 -9.98 -9.95
C LYS A 48 3.53 -8.55 -9.58
N ALA A 49 3.67 -8.27 -8.28
CA ALA A 49 4.26 -7.07 -7.73
C ALA A 49 5.28 -7.45 -6.64
N PHE A 50 6.34 -6.65 -6.48
CA PHE A 50 7.35 -6.88 -5.44
C PHE A 50 6.81 -6.62 -4.03
N ALA A 51 6.07 -5.51 -3.88
CA ALA A 51 5.46 -5.03 -2.65
C ALA A 51 4.30 -4.06 -2.99
N VAL A 52 3.41 -3.85 -2.04
CA VAL A 52 2.37 -2.81 -2.09
C VAL A 52 2.88 -1.54 -1.42
N LEU A 53 2.69 -0.39 -2.08
CA LEU A 53 2.97 0.93 -1.54
C LEU A 53 1.64 1.56 -1.12
N ALA A 54 1.42 1.72 0.18
CA ALA A 54 0.19 2.26 0.75
C ALA A 54 0.47 2.94 2.10
N GLU A 55 -0.44 3.78 2.60
CA GLU A 55 -0.29 4.37 3.95
C GLU A 55 -0.90 3.46 5.02
N GLU A 56 -2.00 2.80 4.70
CA GLU A 56 -2.70 1.88 5.59
C GLU A 56 -1.96 0.53 5.68
N SER A 57 -2.09 -0.11 6.84
CA SER A 57 -1.27 -1.26 7.23
C SER A 57 -1.93 -2.62 7.03
N ASP A 58 -3.09 -2.67 6.37
CA ASP A 58 -3.91 -3.88 6.19
C ASP A 58 -3.13 -5.03 5.55
N PHE A 59 -2.21 -4.68 4.65
CA PHE A 59 -1.29 -5.61 3.99
C PHE A 59 -0.41 -6.41 4.95
N LEU A 60 -0.20 -5.96 6.20
CA LEU A 60 0.53 -6.72 7.21
C LEU A 60 -0.24 -7.95 7.68
N ALA A 61 -1.57 -7.92 7.66
CA ALA A 61 -2.42 -9.08 7.94
C ALA A 61 -2.59 -10.00 6.72
N MET A 62 -2.10 -9.60 5.54
CA MET A 62 -2.20 -10.38 4.32
C MET A 62 -0.96 -11.26 4.12
N SER A 63 -1.12 -12.56 4.37
CA SER A 63 -0.03 -13.55 4.18
C SER A 63 0.56 -13.52 2.76
N GLY A 64 1.89 -13.56 2.68
CA GLY A 64 2.67 -13.54 1.45
C GLY A 64 2.77 -12.16 0.78
N VAL A 65 2.34 -11.08 1.44
CA VAL A 65 2.40 -9.72 0.92
C VAL A 65 3.55 -8.95 1.57
N ARG A 66 4.32 -8.24 0.73
CA ARG A 66 5.27 -7.22 1.17
C ARG A 66 4.62 -5.86 1.08
N TYR A 67 4.92 -5.01 2.04
CA TYR A 67 4.30 -3.70 2.22
C TYR A 67 5.36 -2.63 2.47
N ILE A 68 5.14 -1.45 1.90
CA ILE A 68 5.98 -0.26 2.05
C ILE A 68 5.07 0.91 2.43
N PRO A 69 5.17 1.43 3.67
CA PRO A 69 4.54 2.69 4.04
C PRO A 69 5.10 3.86 3.21
N PHE A 70 4.28 4.83 2.80
CA PHE A 70 4.79 6.02 2.09
C PHE A 70 5.84 6.77 2.93
N ARG A 71 5.64 6.86 4.24
CA ARG A 71 6.59 7.50 5.17
C ARG A 71 7.98 6.86 5.22
N GLU A 72 8.11 5.60 4.77
CA GLU A 72 9.37 4.86 4.73
C GLU A 72 10.06 4.94 3.36
N LEU A 73 9.51 5.72 2.42
CA LEU A 73 10.10 6.00 1.13
C LEU A 73 10.94 7.28 1.23
N SER A 74 12.23 7.15 0.90
CA SER A 74 13.19 8.25 0.90
C SER A 74 13.91 8.36 -0.44
N PHE A 75 14.10 9.59 -0.90
CA PHE A 75 14.86 9.90 -2.10
C PHE A 75 16.22 10.47 -1.69
N TYR A 76 17.28 9.98 -2.32
CA TYR A 76 18.62 10.47 -2.04
C TYR A 76 19.47 10.49 -3.30
N GLN A 77 20.44 11.40 -3.33
CA GLN A 77 21.43 11.48 -4.38
C GLN A 77 22.60 10.57 -4.05
N TYR A 78 22.95 9.69 -4.98
CA TYR A 78 24.09 8.78 -4.81
C TYR A 78 25.43 9.42 -5.22
N SER A 79 25.40 10.57 -5.91
CA SER A 79 26.58 11.33 -6.32
C SER A 79 26.24 12.81 -6.58
N GLN A 80 27.25 13.65 -6.80
CA GLN A 80 27.09 15.06 -7.20
C GLN A 80 26.46 15.23 -8.60
N ASN A 81 26.26 14.14 -9.37
CA ASN A 81 25.47 14.20 -10.60
C ASN A 81 23.98 14.19 -10.25
N LEU A 82 23.32 15.33 -10.54
CA LEU A 82 21.88 15.56 -10.32
C LEU A 82 20.97 14.54 -11.04
N GLU A 83 21.48 13.82 -12.03
CA GLU A 83 20.70 12.88 -12.83
C GLU A 83 20.48 11.50 -12.18
N GLN A 84 21.12 11.20 -11.04
CA GLN A 84 21.01 9.90 -10.39
C GLN A 84 20.32 9.98 -9.02
N MET A 85 19.05 10.36 -9.03
CA MET A 85 18.14 10.16 -7.89
C MET A 85 17.94 8.66 -7.64
N ARG A 86 18.14 8.22 -6.39
CA ARG A 86 17.84 6.86 -5.95
C ARG A 86 16.72 6.88 -4.92
N ILE A 87 16.00 5.78 -4.85
CA ILE A 87 14.94 5.54 -3.88
C ILE A 87 15.45 4.51 -2.87
N ARG A 88 15.27 4.79 -1.59
CA ARG A 88 15.46 3.84 -0.48
C ARG A 88 14.11 3.65 0.20
N VAL A 89 13.74 2.40 0.41
CA VAL A 89 12.49 2.02 1.05
C VAL A 89 12.77 1.06 2.21
N ARG A 90 11.93 1.12 3.24
CA ARG A 90 11.81 0.03 4.20
C ARG A 90 10.64 -0.86 3.80
N VAL A 91 10.90 -2.16 3.74
CA VAL A 91 9.91 -3.17 3.35
C VAL A 91 9.54 -3.98 4.59
N PHE A 92 8.25 -4.17 4.79
CA PHE A 92 7.66 -4.99 5.82
C PHE A 92 7.03 -6.21 5.17
N SER A 93 7.00 -7.33 5.88
CA SER A 93 6.24 -8.50 5.47
C SER A 93 5.50 -9.05 6.67
N SER A 94 4.36 -9.71 6.40
CA SER A 94 3.57 -10.38 7.44
C SER A 94 4.41 -11.34 8.28
N GLU A 95 5.35 -12.06 7.66
CA GLU A 95 6.25 -13.00 8.33
C GLU A 95 7.23 -12.30 9.28
N MET A 96 7.84 -11.19 8.85
CA MET A 96 8.76 -10.43 9.70
C MET A 96 8.04 -9.81 10.90
N VAL A 97 6.81 -9.31 10.70
CA VAL A 97 6.01 -8.73 11.78
C VAL A 97 5.56 -9.80 12.75
N ALA A 98 4.99 -10.91 12.28
CA ALA A 98 4.57 -12.04 13.12
C ALA A 98 5.74 -12.57 13.97
N ALA A 99 6.90 -12.81 13.34
CA ALA A 99 8.10 -13.25 14.04
C ALA A 99 8.57 -12.26 15.13
N SER A 100 8.50 -10.95 14.86
CA SER A 100 8.89 -9.94 15.84
C SER A 100 7.95 -9.84 17.05
N LEU A 101 6.70 -10.29 16.89
CA LEU A 101 5.67 -10.31 17.93
C LEU A 101 5.55 -11.68 18.63
N GLY A 102 6.29 -12.70 18.16
CA GLY A 102 6.14 -14.08 18.65
C GLY A 102 4.81 -14.71 18.28
N LEU A 103 4.21 -14.29 17.16
CA LEU A 103 2.93 -14.78 16.65
C LEU A 103 3.13 -15.65 15.40
N ALA A 104 2.16 -16.52 15.12
CA ALA A 104 2.00 -17.09 13.80
C ALA A 104 1.36 -16.05 12.84
N VAL A 105 1.62 -16.19 11.53
CA VAL A 105 1.19 -15.20 10.52
C VAL A 105 -0.33 -15.07 10.45
N ASP A 106 -1.05 -16.19 10.59
CA ASP A 106 -2.52 -16.23 10.64
C ASP A 106 -3.10 -15.49 11.86
N GLN A 107 -2.37 -15.42 12.97
CA GLN A 107 -2.77 -14.68 14.17
C GLN A 107 -2.66 -13.16 14.02
N LEU A 108 -2.03 -12.65 12.95
CA LEU A 108 -2.03 -11.21 12.68
C LEU A 108 -3.42 -10.67 12.35
N VAL A 109 -4.31 -11.51 11.82
CA VAL A 109 -5.72 -11.15 11.61
C VAL A 109 -6.41 -10.94 12.95
N ASP A 110 -6.21 -11.85 13.91
CA ASP A 110 -6.76 -11.73 15.26
C ASP A 110 -6.25 -10.46 15.95
N LEU A 111 -4.96 -10.15 15.80
CA LEU A 111 -4.38 -8.92 16.31
C LEU A 111 -5.04 -7.67 15.68
N ALA A 112 -5.26 -7.67 14.37
CA ALA A 112 -5.93 -6.56 13.68
C ALA A 112 -7.39 -6.39 14.11
N LEU A 113 -8.10 -7.48 14.42
CA LEU A 113 -9.45 -7.43 14.99
C LEU A 113 -9.44 -6.81 16.40
N LEU A 114 -8.45 -7.16 17.22
CA LEU A 114 -8.31 -6.62 18.59
C LEU A 114 -7.90 -5.14 18.61
N CYS A 115 -7.08 -4.68 17.67
CA CYS A 115 -6.67 -3.28 17.55
C CYS A 115 -7.73 -2.37 16.92
N GLY A 116 -8.78 -2.96 16.34
CA GLY A 116 -9.73 -2.27 15.49
C GLY A 116 -9.22 -2.09 14.06
N ASN A 117 -10.13 -2.22 13.10
CA ASN A 117 -9.88 -2.05 11.67
C ASN A 117 -11.14 -1.53 10.98
N ASP A 118 -11.09 -1.36 9.66
CA ASP A 118 -12.18 -0.81 8.86
C ASP A 118 -13.50 -1.60 8.96
N PHE A 119 -13.44 -2.91 9.28
CA PHE A 119 -14.61 -3.76 9.49
C PHE A 119 -15.07 -3.84 10.95
N THR A 120 -14.16 -3.68 11.91
CA THR A 120 -14.43 -3.74 13.34
C THR A 120 -13.83 -2.53 14.07
N PRO A 121 -14.40 -1.32 13.93
CA PRO A 121 -13.91 -0.14 14.63
C PRO A 121 -14.14 -0.25 16.14
N LEU A 122 -13.16 0.21 16.93
CA LEU A 122 -13.25 0.32 18.40
C LEU A 122 -13.96 1.60 18.85
#